data_AF-A0A8T4A256-F1
#
_entry.id   AF-A0A8T4A256-F1
#
_cell.length_a   1.000
_cell.length_b   1.000
_cell.length_c   1.000
_cell.angle_alpha   90.00
_cell.angle_beta   90.00
_cell.angle_gamma   90.00
#
_symmetry.space_group_name_H-M   'P 1'
#
loop_
_entity.id
_entity.type
_entity.pdbx_description
1 polymer ?
#
loop_
_entity_poly.entity_id
_entity_poly.type
_entity_poly.pdbx_seq_one_letter_code
_entity_poly.pdbx_strand_id
1 'polypeptide(L)'
;MEIPSGKLVKESVALEAADFLGMLCELKAKRFNGYLALTFYGDGLEEGLEFFDSGAPVASVYEYFPLKRTYLGKDAWPRLLNASAGKNGVIDVVELSSEQVKLFLAFNESAVAIPPAEDLKPRRIAFSGEFASAAAREAEPATREALLRKYGITPADAKPVEERKEGAPLVLDYFEKLFKKKG
;
A
#
# COMPACT_ATOMS: atom_id res chain seq x y z
N MET A 1 -9.33 10.52 -2.43
CA MET A 1 -10.67 10.09 -2.00
C MET A 1 -11.27 11.22 -1.18
N GLU A 2 -12.54 11.56 -1.38
CA GLU A 2 -13.21 12.57 -0.54
C GLU A 2 -13.87 11.88 0.65
N ILE A 3 -13.41 12.20 1.86
CA ILE A 3 -13.93 11.66 3.11
C ILE A 3 -14.93 12.69 3.68
N PRO A 4 -16.17 12.30 4.02
CA PRO A 4 -17.14 13.22 4.57
C PRO A 4 -16.70 13.71 5.96
N SER A 5 -16.90 15.00 6.23
CA SER A 5 -16.70 15.56 7.56
C SER A 5 -17.81 15.10 8.51
N GLY A 6 -17.42 14.85 9.76
CA GLY A 6 -18.31 14.36 10.80
C GLY A 6 -18.02 14.97 12.16
N LYS A 7 -18.71 14.46 13.17
CA LYS A 7 -18.51 14.86 14.57
C LYS A 7 -17.45 13.96 15.20
N LEU A 8 -16.38 14.54 15.72
CA LEU A 8 -15.36 13.81 16.45
C LEU A 8 -15.92 13.31 17.79
N VAL A 9 -15.91 12.00 18.01
CA VAL A 9 -16.42 11.33 19.22
C VAL A 9 -15.30 10.94 20.17
N LYS A 10 -14.18 10.46 19.62
CA LYS A 10 -12.94 10.22 20.35
C LYS A 10 -11.80 10.71 19.47
N GLU A 11 -10.81 11.34 20.09
CA GLU A 11 -9.67 11.94 19.41
C GLU A 11 -8.38 11.36 19.98
N SER A 12 -7.41 11.09 19.09
CA SER A 12 -6.04 10.73 19.40
C SER A 12 -5.89 9.59 20.41
N VAL A 13 -6.71 8.55 20.29
CA VAL A 13 -6.60 7.37 21.15
C VAL A 13 -5.32 6.62 20.79
N ALA A 14 -4.32 6.64 21.67
CA ALA A 14 -3.03 6.01 21.42
C ALA A 14 -3.15 4.50 21.18
N LEU A 15 -2.55 4.02 20.09
CA LEU A 15 -2.61 2.60 19.70
C LEU A 15 -1.99 1.66 20.74
N GLU A 16 -0.91 2.06 21.41
CA GLU A 16 -0.25 1.23 22.42
C GLU A 16 -1.19 0.82 23.57
N ALA A 17 -2.18 1.65 23.89
CA ALA A 17 -3.16 1.40 24.96
C ALA A 17 -4.54 0.99 24.43
N ALA A 18 -4.75 0.99 23.11
CA ALA A 18 -6.04 0.72 22.51
C ALA A 18 -6.29 -0.78 22.31
N ASP A 19 -7.44 -1.28 22.75
CA ASP A 19 -7.97 -2.56 22.27
C ASP A 19 -8.79 -2.31 21.01
N PHE A 20 -8.12 -2.31 19.85
CA PHE A 20 -8.78 -2.00 18.57
C PHE A 20 -9.96 -2.92 18.28
N LEU A 21 -9.81 -4.24 18.48
CA LEU A 21 -10.90 -5.20 18.27
C LEU A 21 -12.04 -5.01 19.27
N GLY A 22 -11.72 -4.70 20.53
CA GLY A 22 -12.69 -4.30 21.54
C GLY A 22 -13.49 -3.06 21.12
N MET A 23 -12.82 -2.06 20.54
CA MET A 23 -13.49 -0.88 19.98
C MET A 23 -14.44 -1.25 18.83
N LEU A 24 -14.05 -2.14 17.91
CA LEU A 24 -14.95 -2.61 16.84
C LEU A 24 -16.21 -3.27 17.41
N CYS A 25 -16.06 -4.13 18.43
CA CYS A 25 -17.18 -4.74 19.12
C CYS A 25 -18.09 -3.70 19.80
N GLU A 26 -17.50 -2.68 20.44
CA GLU A 26 -18.24 -1.58 21.07
C GLU A 26 -19.07 -0.80 20.03
N LEU A 27 -18.48 -0.42 18.91
CA LEU A 27 -19.15 0.31 17.83
C LEU A 27 -20.28 -0.52 17.21
N LYS A 28 -20.06 -1.83 17.04
CA LYS A 28 -21.09 -2.77 16.61
C LYS A 28 -22.28 -2.81 17.56
N ALA A 29 -22.02 -2.96 18.86
CA ALA A 29 -23.08 -2.98 19.87
C ALA A 29 -23.88 -1.67 19.91
N LYS A 30 -23.20 -0.54 19.67
CA LYS A 30 -23.81 0.81 19.65
C LYS A 30 -24.54 1.16 18.35
N ARG A 31 -24.52 0.28 17.34
CA ARG A 31 -25.04 0.56 15.99
C ARG A 31 -24.46 1.85 15.41
N PHE A 32 -23.16 2.04 15.59
CA PHE A 32 -22.45 3.26 15.19
C PHE A 32 -22.55 3.53 13.67
N ASN A 33 -22.65 4.81 13.30
CA ASN A 33 -22.55 5.29 11.93
C ASN A 33 -21.39 6.27 11.86
N GLY A 34 -20.44 6.05 10.96
CA GLY A 34 -19.22 6.85 10.92
C GLY A 34 -18.02 6.06 10.46
N TYR A 35 -16.83 6.50 10.86
CA TYR A 35 -15.59 5.79 10.60
C TYR A 35 -14.60 5.88 11.76
N LEU A 36 -13.70 4.92 11.80
CA LEU A 36 -12.44 4.98 12.53
C LEU A 36 -11.35 5.46 11.58
N ALA A 37 -10.58 6.46 11.99
CA ALA A 37 -9.36 6.85 11.30
C ALA A 37 -8.16 6.47 12.15
N LEU A 38 -7.37 5.53 11.64
CA LEU A 38 -6.13 5.07 12.24
C LEU A 38 -4.97 5.76 11.53
N THR A 39 -4.25 6.61 12.26
CA THR A 39 -2.99 7.18 11.78
C THR A 39 -1.83 6.42 12.42
N PHE A 40 -0.97 5.83 11.61
CA PHE A 40 0.15 5.01 12.06
C PHE A 40 1.47 5.54 11.51
N TYR A 41 2.53 5.42 12.32
CA TYR A 41 3.88 5.82 11.99
C TYR A 41 4.83 4.63 12.13
N GLY A 42 5.00 3.90 11.02
CA GLY A 42 5.95 2.80 10.87
C GLY A 42 7.21 3.28 10.14
N ASP A 43 7.40 2.79 8.91
CA ASP A 43 8.46 3.25 7.98
C ASP A 43 8.10 4.57 7.28
N GLY A 44 7.02 5.20 7.74
CA GLY A 44 6.51 6.49 7.31
C GLY A 44 5.08 6.68 7.82
N LEU A 45 4.46 7.78 7.40
CA LEU A 45 3.07 8.06 7.74
C LEU A 45 2.14 7.15 6.94
N GLU A 46 1.20 6.51 7.61
CA GLU A 46 0.18 5.63 7.02
C GLU A 46 -1.18 5.97 7.62
N GLU A 47 -2.25 5.81 6.84
CA GLU A 47 -3.62 6.05 7.30
C GLU A 47 -4.54 4.89 6.90
N GLY A 48 -5.30 4.39 7.86
CA GLY A 48 -6.34 3.38 7.66
C GLY A 48 -7.71 3.93 8.05
N LEU A 49 -8.72 3.71 7.23
CA LEU A 49 -10.10 4.08 7.52
C LEU A 49 -10.98 2.83 7.53
N GLU A 50 -11.83 2.69 8.54
CA GLU A 50 -12.87 1.66 8.60
C GLU A 50 -14.24 2.33 8.82
N PHE A 51 -15.15 2.17 7.87
CA PHE A 51 -16.49 2.76 7.91
C PHE A 51 -17.52 1.78 8.47
N PHE A 52 -18.51 2.34 9.17
CA PHE A 52 -19.61 1.61 9.79
C PHE A 52 -20.96 2.16 9.35
N ASP A 53 -21.89 1.26 9.01
CA ASP A 53 -23.33 1.55 8.90
C ASP A 53 -24.06 0.71 9.95
N SER A 54 -24.73 1.39 10.88
CA SER A 54 -25.51 0.74 11.94
C SER A 54 -24.70 -0.31 12.73
N GLY A 55 -23.41 -0.03 12.94
CA GLY A 55 -22.44 -0.85 13.66
C GLY A 55 -21.83 -1.99 12.84
N ALA A 56 -22.26 -2.20 11.59
CA ALA A 56 -21.63 -3.15 10.70
C ALA A 56 -20.47 -2.48 9.96
N PRO A 57 -19.26 -3.08 9.95
CA PRO A 57 -18.19 -2.62 9.07
C PRO A 57 -18.60 -2.81 7.61
N VAL A 58 -18.44 -1.75 6.79
CA VAL A 58 -18.96 -1.69 5.42
C VAL A 58 -17.92 -1.29 4.38
N ALA A 59 -16.85 -0.59 4.76
CA ALA A 59 -15.79 -0.21 3.85
C ALA A 59 -14.47 0.01 4.58
N SER A 60 -13.37 -0.34 3.89
CA SER A 60 -12.02 -0.19 4.40
C SER A 60 -11.15 0.54 3.38
N VAL A 61 -10.27 1.42 3.85
CA VAL A 61 -9.27 2.13 3.04
C VAL A 61 -7.96 2.11 3.78
N TYR A 62 -6.84 1.95 3.06
CA TYR A 62 -5.52 2.03 3.66
C TYR A 62 -4.54 2.72 2.72
N GLU A 63 -3.85 3.74 3.18
CA GLU A 63 -2.90 4.52 2.39
C GLU A 63 -1.50 4.49 2.99
N TYR A 64 -0.52 4.13 2.16
CA TYR A 64 0.90 4.32 2.41
C TYR A 64 1.35 5.63 1.77
N PHE A 65 1.38 6.73 2.53
CA PHE A 65 1.77 8.03 1.99
C PHE A 65 3.17 8.04 1.34
N PRO A 66 4.23 7.43 1.93
CA PRO A 66 5.56 7.40 1.32
C PRO A 66 5.58 6.72 -0.05
N LEU A 67 4.72 5.73 -0.24
CA LEU A 67 4.65 4.91 -1.45
C LEU A 67 3.63 5.45 -2.46
N LYS A 68 2.81 6.44 -2.07
CA LYS A 68 1.66 6.95 -2.85
C LYS A 68 0.74 5.81 -3.31
N ARG A 69 0.49 4.86 -2.41
CA ARG A 69 -0.29 3.65 -2.68
C ARG A 69 -1.49 3.60 -1.75
N THR A 70 -2.67 3.48 -2.36
CA THR A 70 -3.93 3.29 -1.66
C THR A 70 -4.47 1.89 -1.96
N TYR A 71 -4.82 1.16 -0.91
CA TYR A 71 -5.53 -0.10 -0.94
C TYR A 71 -6.98 0.14 -0.51
N LEU A 72 -7.91 -0.59 -1.11
CA LEU A 72 -9.34 -0.41 -0.91
C LEU A 72 -10.01 -1.75 -0.59
N GLY A 73 -11.09 -1.69 0.18
CA GLY A 73 -11.94 -2.82 0.49
C GLY A 73 -11.16 -4.00 1.10
N LYS A 74 -11.26 -5.16 0.46
CA LYS A 74 -10.70 -6.42 0.98
C LYS A 74 -9.18 -6.39 1.18
N ASP A 75 -8.47 -5.59 0.38
CA ASP A 75 -7.01 -5.47 0.49
C ASP A 75 -6.59 -4.47 1.58
N ALA A 76 -7.47 -3.52 1.91
CA ALA A 76 -7.24 -2.53 2.96
C ALA A 76 -7.42 -3.10 4.36
N TRP A 77 -8.47 -3.89 4.58
CA TRP A 77 -8.81 -4.49 5.87
C TRP A 77 -7.61 -5.18 6.59
N PRO A 78 -6.88 -6.13 5.96
CA PRO A 78 -5.76 -6.80 6.63
C PRO A 78 -4.61 -5.85 6.96
N ARG A 79 -4.42 -4.78 6.18
CA ARG A 79 -3.41 -3.74 6.44
C ARG A 79 -3.81 -2.87 7.62
N LEU A 80 -5.09 -2.52 7.71
CA LEU A 80 -5.66 -1.79 8.84
C LEU A 80 -5.52 -2.59 10.13
N LEU A 81 -5.86 -3.88 10.11
CA LEU A 81 -5.64 -4.78 11.25
C LEU A 81 -4.17 -4.88 11.64
N ASN A 82 -3.27 -5.03 10.66
CA ASN A 82 -1.84 -5.06 10.91
C ASN A 82 -1.35 -3.77 11.58
N ALA A 83 -1.76 -2.61 11.06
CA ALA A 83 -1.40 -1.30 11.61
C ALA A 83 -1.95 -1.09 13.02
N SER A 84 -3.16 -1.57 13.30
CA SER A 84 -3.77 -1.51 14.64
C SER A 84 -3.02 -2.34 15.69
N ALA A 85 -2.21 -3.31 15.27
CA ALA A 85 -1.33 -4.07 16.16
C ALA A 85 0.00 -3.36 16.43
N GLY A 86 0.29 -2.27 15.71
CA GLY A 86 1.43 -1.41 15.96
C GLY A 86 1.23 -0.54 17.21
N LYS A 87 2.33 0.00 17.73
CA LYS A 87 2.30 0.87 18.93
C LYS A 87 2.31 2.37 18.59
N ASN A 88 2.86 2.71 17.42
CA ASN A 88 3.18 4.07 17.04
C ASN A 88 2.04 4.67 16.21
N GLY A 89 0.96 5.07 16.86
CA GLY A 89 -0.14 5.71 16.14
C GLY A 89 -1.30 6.06 17.04
N VAL A 90 -2.33 6.58 16.42
CA VAL A 90 -3.55 7.05 17.08
C VAL A 90 -4.79 6.63 16.30
N ILE A 91 -5.91 6.53 17.01
CA ILE A 91 -7.23 6.30 16.43
C ILE A 91 -8.13 7.49 16.76
N ASP A 92 -8.76 8.03 15.73
CA ASP A 92 -9.88 8.96 15.83
C ASP A 92 -11.18 8.23 15.49
N VAL A 93 -12.26 8.60 16.17
CA VAL A 93 -13.60 8.06 15.94
C VAL A 93 -14.49 9.21 15.51
N VAL A 94 -14.97 9.16 14.26
CA VAL A 94 -15.76 10.23 13.66
C VAL A 94 -17.17 9.72 13.37
N GLU A 95 -18.16 10.32 14.01
CA GLU A 95 -19.58 10.05 13.84
C GLU A 95 -20.13 10.76 12.60
N LEU A 96 -20.90 10.04 11.81
CA LEU A 96 -21.59 10.52 10.60
C LEU A 96 -23.08 10.19 10.67
N SER A 97 -23.88 10.92 9.90
CA SER A 97 -25.27 10.50 9.64
C SER A 97 -25.31 9.25 8.75
N SER A 98 -26.39 8.47 8.83
CA SER A 98 -26.56 7.30 7.96
C SER A 98 -26.56 7.68 6.47
N GLU A 99 -27.09 8.86 6.12
CA GLU A 99 -27.08 9.39 4.77
C GLU A 99 -25.66 9.69 4.28
N GLN A 100 -24.81 10.27 5.13
CA GLN A 100 -23.41 10.55 4.79
C GLN A 100 -22.63 9.26 4.52
N VAL A 101 -22.84 8.22 5.35
CA VAL A 101 -22.23 6.90 5.13
C VAL A 101 -22.70 6.30 3.80
N LYS A 102 -24.01 6.29 3.53
CA LYS A 102 -24.57 5.76 2.28
C LYS A 102 -24.06 6.51 1.05
N LEU A 103 -23.95 7.84 1.14
CA LEU A 103 -23.41 8.67 0.06
C LEU A 103 -21.93 8.33 -0.20
N PHE A 104 -21.13 8.18 0.85
CA PHE A 104 -19.75 7.74 0.72
C PHE A 104 -19.64 6.39 0.01
N LEU A 105 -20.44 5.40 0.43
CA LEU A 105 -20.43 4.06 -0.18
C LEU A 105 -20.85 4.11 -1.66
N ALA A 106 -21.84 4.93 -2.01
CA ALA A 106 -22.29 5.09 -3.40
C ALA A 106 -21.22 5.67 -4.33
N PHE A 107 -20.34 6.55 -3.82
CA PHE A 107 -19.24 7.11 -4.61
C PHE A 107 -17.95 6.29 -4.56
N ASN A 108 -17.83 5.36 -3.61
CA ASN A 108 -16.60 4.60 -3.35
C ASN A 108 -16.86 3.09 -3.31
N GLU A 109 -17.53 2.56 -4.33
CA GLU A 109 -17.89 1.13 -4.41
C GLU A 109 -16.68 0.18 -4.24
N SER A 110 -15.50 0.58 -4.70
CA SER A 110 -14.26 -0.20 -4.57
C SER A 110 -13.73 -0.30 -3.13
N ALA A 111 -14.14 0.61 -2.24
CA ALA A 111 -13.81 0.56 -0.82
C ALA A 111 -14.72 -0.38 -0.03
N VAL A 112 -15.87 -0.78 -0.60
CA VAL A 112 -16.85 -1.62 0.09
C VAL A 112 -16.26 -3.00 0.36
N ALA A 113 -16.18 -3.35 1.64
CA ALA A 113 -15.77 -4.66 2.08
C ALA A 113 -16.39 -4.96 3.44
N ILE A 114 -16.85 -6.20 3.59
CA ILE A 114 -17.34 -6.72 4.85
C ILE A 114 -16.24 -7.63 5.39
N PRO A 115 -15.56 -7.23 6.49
CA PRO A 115 -14.60 -8.08 7.18
C PRO A 115 -15.18 -9.46 7.50
N PRO A 116 -14.40 -10.54 7.36
CA PRO A 116 -14.78 -11.86 7.85
C PRO A 116 -15.12 -11.81 9.35
N ALA A 117 -16.19 -12.49 9.77
CA ALA A 117 -16.59 -12.49 11.19
C ALA A 117 -15.49 -13.02 12.13
N GLU A 118 -14.63 -13.90 11.63
CA GLU A 118 -13.46 -14.43 12.35
C GLU A 118 -12.42 -13.36 12.68
N ASP A 119 -12.32 -12.31 11.87
CA ASP A 119 -11.37 -11.21 12.07
C ASP A 119 -11.83 -10.22 13.14
N LEU A 120 -13.13 -10.23 13.46
CA LEU A 120 -13.71 -9.40 14.51
C LEU A 120 -13.64 -10.05 15.90
N LYS A 121 -13.12 -11.29 15.99
CA LYS A 121 -12.97 -11.98 17.28
C LYS A 121 -11.75 -11.43 18.01
N PRO A 122 -11.87 -11.06 19.30
CA PRO A 122 -10.74 -10.61 20.11
C PRO A 122 -9.59 -11.62 20.06
N ARG A 123 -8.45 -11.20 19.51
CA ARG A 123 -7.22 -11.98 19.42
C ARG A 123 -6.03 -11.05 19.47
N ARG A 124 -4.87 -11.56 19.92
CA ARG A 124 -3.62 -10.81 19.80
C ARG A 124 -3.18 -10.86 18.33
N ILE A 125 -3.10 -9.68 17.72
CA ILE A 125 -2.50 -9.48 16.41
C ILE A 125 -1.10 -8.92 16.65
N ALA A 126 -0.11 -9.41 15.91
CA ALA A 126 1.24 -8.86 15.94
C ALA A 126 1.46 -8.06 14.66
N PHE A 127 2.10 -6.90 14.79
CA PHE A 127 2.50 -6.10 13.63
C PHE A 127 3.53 -6.86 12.78
N SER A 128 3.35 -6.79 11.46
CA SER A 128 4.26 -7.32 10.45
C SER A 128 4.62 -6.24 9.42
N GLY A 129 5.91 -6.10 9.12
CA GLY A 129 6.41 -5.22 8.06
C GLY A 129 6.24 -5.79 6.63
N GLU A 130 5.67 -6.99 6.50
CA GLU A 130 5.48 -7.64 5.21
C GLU A 130 4.54 -6.88 4.29
N PHE A 131 3.49 -6.26 4.83
CA PHE A 131 2.56 -5.45 4.03
C PHE A 131 3.23 -4.22 3.43
N ALA A 132 4.05 -3.51 4.20
CA ALA A 132 4.81 -2.36 3.72
C ALA A 132 5.86 -2.80 2.68
N SER A 133 6.55 -3.92 2.92
CA SER A 133 7.51 -4.50 1.98
C SER A 133 6.87 -4.92 0.66
N ALA A 134 5.69 -5.54 0.71
CA ALA A 134 4.92 -5.91 -0.48
C ALA A 134 4.48 -4.66 -1.26
N ALA A 135 3.95 -3.65 -0.56
CA ALA A 135 3.56 -2.39 -1.17
C ALA A 135 4.74 -1.66 -1.84
N ALA A 136 5.92 -1.69 -1.23
CA ALA A 136 7.14 -1.11 -1.79
C ALA A 136 7.54 -1.80 -3.11
N ARG A 137 7.52 -3.14 -3.16
CA ARG A 137 7.79 -3.91 -4.39
C ARG A 137 6.79 -3.61 -5.50
N GLU A 138 5.52 -3.41 -5.14
CA GLU A 138 4.49 -3.01 -6.10
C GLU A 138 4.67 -1.56 -6.59
N ALA A 139 5.27 -0.69 -5.77
CA ALA A 139 5.52 0.72 -6.10
C ALA A 139 6.77 0.93 -6.98
N GLU A 140 7.69 -0.04 -7.04
CA GLU A 140 8.86 0.05 -7.91
C GLU A 140 8.44 0.26 -9.37
N PRO A 141 9.01 1.27 -10.08
CA PRO A 141 8.68 1.50 -11.47
C PRO A 141 9.05 0.26 -12.28
N ALA A 142 8.09 -0.30 -13.00
CA ALA A 142 8.35 -1.42 -13.88
C ALA A 142 9.46 -1.01 -14.86
N THR A 143 10.59 -1.72 -14.83
CA THR A 143 11.68 -1.48 -15.77
C THR A 143 11.18 -1.64 -17.19
N ARG A 144 11.83 -0.97 -18.16
CA ARG A 144 11.47 -1.10 -19.58
C ARG A 144 11.43 -2.57 -19.99
N GLU A 145 12.38 -3.36 -19.53
CA GLU A 145 12.47 -4.81 -19.77
C GLU A 145 11.28 -5.57 -19.16
N ALA A 146 10.86 -5.21 -17.93
CA ALA A 146 9.69 -5.81 -17.28
C ALA A 146 8.39 -5.47 -18.01
N LEU A 147 8.25 -4.22 -18.50
CA LEU A 147 7.12 -3.80 -19.33
C LEU A 147 7.10 -4.54 -20.66
N LEU A 148 8.22 -4.58 -21.37
CA LEU A 148 8.35 -5.29 -22.65
C LEU A 148 8.00 -6.78 -22.50
N ARG A 149 8.50 -7.43 -21.44
CA ARG A 149 8.16 -8.84 -21.15
C ARG A 149 6.68 -9.03 -20.83
N LYS A 150 6.08 -8.14 -20.02
CA LYS A 150 4.66 -8.19 -19.63
C LYS A 150 3.73 -8.10 -20.85
N TYR A 151 4.10 -7.31 -21.86
CA TYR A 151 3.31 -7.14 -23.08
C TYR A 151 3.74 -8.06 -24.23
N GLY A 152 4.66 -9.00 -24.00
CA GLY A 152 5.15 -9.91 -25.04
C GLY A 152 5.90 -9.20 -26.18
N ILE A 153 6.42 -7.99 -25.94
CA ILE A 153 7.17 -7.22 -26.93
C ILE A 153 8.62 -7.68 -26.85
N THR A 154 9.04 -8.52 -27.79
CA THR A 154 10.45 -8.77 -28.05
C THR A 154 11.09 -7.53 -28.70
N PRO A 155 12.22 -7.01 -28.20
CA PRO A 155 12.92 -5.91 -28.84
C PRO A 155 13.25 -6.27 -30.29
N ALA A 156 12.73 -5.49 -31.25
CA ALA A 156 12.85 -5.78 -32.69
C ALA A 156 14.29 -5.74 -33.24
N ASP A 157 15.26 -5.25 -32.46
CA ASP A 157 16.63 -5.01 -32.92
C ASP A 157 17.71 -5.62 -32.02
N ALA A 158 17.41 -6.68 -31.26
CA ALA A 158 18.48 -7.52 -30.74
C ALA A 158 19.06 -8.34 -31.90
N LYS A 159 19.83 -7.67 -32.77
CA LYS A 159 20.78 -8.37 -33.64
C LYS A 159 21.55 -9.32 -32.72
N PRO A 160 21.63 -10.62 -33.05
CA PRO A 160 22.47 -11.52 -32.28
C PRO A 160 23.84 -10.87 -32.19
N VAL A 161 24.32 -10.66 -30.97
CA VAL A 161 25.72 -10.33 -30.74
C VAL A 161 26.45 -11.55 -31.28
N GLU A 162 26.91 -11.49 -32.52
CA GLU A 162 27.88 -12.46 -33.02
C GLU A 162 29.00 -12.46 -32.00
N GLU A 163 29.20 -13.60 -31.34
CA GLU A 163 30.34 -13.84 -30.49
C GLU A 163 31.58 -13.43 -31.30
N ARG A 164 32.16 -12.26 -30.96
CA ARG A 164 33.48 -11.90 -31.44
C ARG A 164 34.38 -12.99 -30.91
N LYS A 165 34.73 -13.94 -31.78
CA LYS A 165 35.82 -14.87 -31.55
C LYS A 165 37.03 -14.04 -31.11
N GLU A 166 37.43 -14.26 -29.86
CA GLU A 166 38.68 -13.76 -29.32
C GLU A 166 39.80 -14.10 -30.30
N GLY A 167 40.46 -13.08 -30.85
CA GLY A 167 41.59 -13.33 -31.74
C GLY A 167 41.94 -12.20 -32.69
N ALA A 168 42.25 -11.00 -32.17
CA ALA A 168 43.27 -10.12 -32.75
C ALA A 168 43.52 -8.88 -31.87
N PRO A 169 44.74 -8.64 -31.39
CA PRO A 169 45.10 -7.37 -30.76
C PRO A 169 45.28 -6.28 -31.82
N LEU A 170 44.34 -5.32 -31.88
CA LEU A 170 44.32 -4.21 -32.83
C LEU A 170 45.24 -3.03 -32.47
N VAL A 171 46.22 -3.19 -31.57
CA VAL A 171 46.97 -2.04 -31.01
C VAL A 171 48.42 -1.95 -31.50
N LEU A 172 49.00 -3.00 -32.10
CA LEU A 172 50.42 -2.98 -32.49
C LEU A 172 50.70 -2.53 -33.93
N ASP A 173 49.74 -2.60 -34.84
CA ASP A 173 49.99 -2.37 -36.27
C ASP A 173 50.00 -0.87 -36.68
N TYR A 174 49.52 0.02 -35.79
CA TYR A 174 49.52 1.48 -36.06
C TYR A 174 50.86 2.14 -35.71
N PHE A 175 51.60 1.61 -34.72
CA PHE A 175 52.86 2.20 -34.28
C PHE A 175 54.05 1.84 -35.19
N GLU A 176 54.09 0.64 -35.78
CA GLU A 176 55.20 0.27 -36.68
C GLU A 176 55.23 1.06 -37.99
N LYS A 177 54.06 1.51 -38.48
CA LYS A 177 53.98 2.35 -39.69
C LYS A 177 54.42 3.80 -39.45
N LEU A 178 54.38 4.28 -38.21
CA LEU A 178 54.77 5.65 -37.85
C LEU A 178 56.30 5.82 -37.70
N PHE A 179 57.05 4.74 -37.42
CA PHE A 179 58.49 4.83 -37.16
C PHE A 179 59.42 4.33 -38.29
N LYS A 180 58.91 3.79 -39.40
CA LYS A 180 59.72 3.31 -40.54
C LYS A 180 60.02 4.35 -41.63
N LYS A 181 59.80 5.65 -41.39
CA LYS A 181 60.05 6.70 -42.40
C LYS A 181 61.00 7.80 -41.92
N LYS A 182 62.17 7.43 -41.39
CA LYS A 182 63.38 8.26 -41.39
C LYS A 182 64.61 7.34 -41.45
N GLY A 183 65.23 7.30 -42.62
CA GLY A 183 66.45 6.56 -42.97
C GLY A 183 66.67 6.69 -44.44
#